data_AF-A0A497EAH8-F1
#
_entry.id   AF-A0A497EAH8-F1
#
_cell.length_a   1.000
_cell.length_b   1.000
_cell.length_c   1.000
_cell.angle_alpha   90.00
_cell.angle_beta   90.00
_cell.angle_gamma   90.00
#
_symmetry.space_group_name_H-M   'P 1'
#
loop_
_entity.id
_entity.type
_entity.pdbx_description
1 polymer ?
#
loop_
_entity_poly.entity_id
_entity_poly.type
_entity_poly.pdbx_seq_one_letter_code
_entity_poly.pdbx_strand_id
1 'polypeptide(L)'
;MNKAKASMGGTAVSRIQKGLDERSSWWDRILLAPWVWAALTIMVCAAILLPSAGGLLPDWAPGDLAVYDILLPMDITVPDPAATEAMRVEAREAVRPVYDFEPRQQIEIVNQINAIFLACRVVDTEGGVELQWSTVSDLNLEEEMLSIITGSDCSDEFEAALTEVVAQLYQHRIVDDRRALDRRAAKGLVLRNFATGTEREIGPADVAGVIDVRTELEDSVRAMLLEQAVVKRAWLKASVRFLTNNL
;
A
#
# COMPACT_ATOMS: atom_id res chain seq x y z
N MET A 1 126.45 20.90 59.32
CA MET A 1 125.85 20.47 60.60
C MET A 1 124.37 20.88 60.60
N ASN A 2 123.46 19.98 61.00
CA ASN A 2 122.00 20.12 61.24
C ASN A 2 121.06 20.22 60.02
N LYS A 3 120.29 19.15 59.71
CA LYS A 3 118.90 18.78 60.17
C LYS A 3 117.84 19.41 59.23
N ALA A 4 116.76 18.79 58.77
CA ALA A 4 116.14 17.49 59.03
C ALA A 4 114.97 17.24 58.02
N LYS A 5 114.63 15.94 57.87
CA LYS A 5 113.30 15.32 57.71
C LYS A 5 112.36 15.75 56.55
N ALA A 6 112.24 14.81 55.62
CA ALA A 6 110.98 14.46 54.96
C ALA A 6 110.00 13.79 55.96
N SER A 7 108.72 14.15 55.91
CA SER A 7 107.57 13.38 56.43
C SER A 7 106.24 14.10 56.13
N MET A 8 105.21 13.30 55.82
CA MET A 8 103.77 13.59 55.64
C MET A 8 103.36 14.20 54.28
N GLY A 9 102.57 13.57 53.41
CA GLY A 9 101.68 12.40 53.57
C GLY A 9 100.26 12.78 53.97
N GLY A 10 99.41 13.01 52.95
CA GLY A 10 97.95 12.82 52.96
C GLY A 10 97.07 13.89 53.62
N THR A 11 96.24 14.57 52.82
CA THR A 11 94.79 14.84 53.03
C THR A 11 94.32 16.00 52.13
N ALA A 12 93.83 15.70 50.93
CA ALA A 12 93.14 16.71 50.10
C ALA A 12 92.00 16.15 49.22
N VAL A 13 91.49 14.95 49.53
CA VAL A 13 90.45 14.29 48.70
C VAL A 13 89.04 14.35 49.34
N SER A 14 88.91 14.71 50.62
CA SER A 14 87.67 14.42 51.36
C SER A 14 86.54 15.48 51.32
N ARG A 15 86.63 16.58 50.54
CA ARG A 15 85.55 17.60 50.49
C ARG A 15 84.64 17.51 49.28
N ILE A 16 85.16 17.16 48.10
CA ILE A 16 84.34 17.09 46.88
C ILE A 16 83.55 15.77 46.84
N GLN A 17 84.13 14.66 47.31
CA GLN A 17 83.40 13.39 47.43
C GLN A 17 82.25 13.46 48.44
N LYS A 18 82.42 14.19 49.56
CA LYS A 18 81.40 14.24 50.62
C LYS A 18 80.12 14.97 50.20
N GLY A 19 80.22 15.97 49.31
CA GLY A 19 79.06 16.69 48.76
C GLY A 19 78.32 15.95 47.65
N LEU A 20 79.02 15.06 46.93
CA LEU A 20 78.42 14.17 45.93
C LEU A 20 77.74 12.96 46.60
N ASP A 21 78.30 12.43 47.69
CA ASP A 21 77.71 11.31 48.44
C ASP A 21 76.43 11.68 49.20
N GLU A 22 76.32 12.90 49.75
CA GLU A 22 75.07 13.34 50.38
C GLU A 22 73.94 13.49 49.35
N ARG A 23 74.27 13.96 48.14
CA ARG A 23 73.30 14.13 47.05
C ARG A 23 73.05 12.86 46.25
N SER A 24 73.90 11.84 46.29
CA SER A 24 73.61 10.51 45.73
C SER A 24 72.75 9.69 46.69
N SER A 25 72.96 9.80 48.01
CA SER A 25 72.28 8.96 48.99
C SER A 25 70.74 9.06 49.00
N TRP A 26 70.19 10.25 48.72
CA TRP A 26 68.73 10.43 48.63
C TRP A 26 68.16 9.96 47.29
N TRP A 27 68.90 10.14 46.17
CA TRP A 27 68.51 9.59 44.86
C TRP A 27 68.58 8.07 44.85
N ASP A 28 69.59 7.48 45.49
CA ASP A 28 69.69 6.03 45.66
C ASP A 28 68.49 5.50 46.44
N ARG A 29 68.10 6.16 47.54
CA ARG A 29 66.89 5.77 48.30
C ARG A 29 65.60 5.88 47.48
N ILE A 30 65.49 6.90 46.62
CA ILE A 30 64.32 7.09 45.75
C ILE A 30 64.32 6.05 44.61
N LEU A 31 65.47 5.79 43.98
CA LEU A 31 65.61 4.83 42.88
C LEU A 31 65.56 3.36 43.34
N LEU A 32 65.96 3.08 44.58
CA LEU A 32 65.81 1.78 45.23
C LEU A 32 64.37 1.52 45.74
N ALA A 33 63.53 2.55 45.80
CA ALA A 33 62.17 2.41 46.27
C ALA A 33 61.26 1.78 45.19
N PRO A 34 60.70 0.58 45.40
CA PRO A 34 59.95 -0.14 44.37
C PRO A 34 58.73 0.63 43.83
N TRP A 35 58.14 1.52 44.64
CA TRP A 35 56.96 2.29 44.28
C TRP A 35 57.22 3.34 43.20
N VAL A 36 58.45 3.85 43.07
CA VAL A 36 58.82 4.81 42.02
C VAL A 36 58.77 4.15 40.65
N TRP A 37 59.36 2.95 40.55
CA TRP A 37 59.31 2.14 39.34
C TRP A 37 57.88 1.69 39.02
N ALA A 38 57.08 1.33 40.04
CA ALA A 38 55.67 1.01 39.83
C ALA A 38 54.90 2.22 39.26
N ALA A 39 55.08 3.41 39.82
CA ALA A 39 54.42 4.63 39.32
C ALA A 39 54.85 5.00 37.90
N LEU A 40 56.15 4.93 37.60
CA LEU A 40 56.69 5.14 36.26
C LEU A 40 56.10 4.14 35.26
N THR A 41 56.07 2.85 35.64
CA THR A 41 55.53 1.78 34.79
C THR A 41 54.04 1.98 34.53
N ILE A 42 53.26 2.34 35.55
CA ILE A 42 51.83 2.65 35.40
C ILE A 42 51.63 3.83 34.45
N MET A 43 52.42 4.89 34.58
CA MET A 43 52.35 6.06 33.71
C MET A 43 52.68 5.74 32.25
N VAL A 44 53.73 4.94 32.02
CA VAL A 44 54.11 4.50 30.67
C VAL A 44 53.06 3.57 30.07
N CYS A 45 52.58 2.59 30.85
CA CYS A 45 51.50 1.69 30.42
C CYS A 45 50.22 2.46 30.12
N ALA A 46 49.84 3.44 30.93
CA ALA A 46 48.68 4.29 30.67
C ALA A 46 48.86 5.09 29.36
N ALA A 47 50.03 5.67 29.12
CA ALA A 47 50.29 6.41 27.87
C ALA A 47 50.24 5.51 26.62
N ILE A 48 50.63 4.24 26.73
CA ILE A 48 50.61 3.28 25.62
C ILE A 48 49.21 2.67 25.42
N LEU A 49 48.48 2.41 26.52
CA LEU A 49 47.18 1.76 26.49
C LEU A 49 46.01 2.72 26.30
N LEU A 50 46.17 4.02 26.56
CA LEU A 50 45.17 5.00 26.18
C LEU A 50 45.15 5.03 24.64
N PRO A 51 44.05 4.58 23.99
CA PRO A 51 43.91 4.76 22.57
C PRO A 51 43.98 6.26 22.31
N SER A 52 44.94 6.70 21.49
CA SER A 52 44.99 8.08 21.02
C SER A 52 43.62 8.40 20.46
N ALA A 53 42.85 9.22 21.18
CA ALA A 53 41.49 9.55 20.82
C ALA A 53 41.52 10.09 19.38
N GLY A 54 40.88 9.35 18.47
CA GLY A 54 40.59 9.64 17.06
C GLY A 54 41.54 10.59 16.35
N GLY A 55 42.28 10.09 15.36
CA GLY A 55 42.97 10.94 14.39
C GLY A 55 42.02 12.06 13.93
N LEU A 56 42.49 13.30 14.07
CA LEU A 56 41.72 14.49 13.70
C LEU A 56 41.23 14.30 12.27
N LEU A 57 39.91 14.13 12.09
CA LEU A 57 39.33 14.32 10.78
C LEU A 57 39.66 15.77 10.37
N PRO A 58 40.22 16.00 9.17
CA PRO A 58 40.32 17.33 8.61
C PRO A 58 38.96 18.03 8.67
N ASP A 59 38.96 19.33 8.94
CA ASP A 59 37.74 20.14 8.93
C ASP A 59 37.36 20.40 7.46
N TRP A 60 36.56 19.50 6.88
CA TRP A 60 36.08 19.63 5.49
C TRP A 60 34.92 20.61 5.42
N ALA A 61 35.00 21.55 4.48
CA ALA A 61 33.87 22.41 4.15
C ALA A 61 32.91 21.69 3.18
N PRO A 62 31.61 22.03 3.20
CA PRO A 62 30.68 21.52 2.19
C PRO A 62 31.16 21.82 0.77
N GLY A 63 31.44 20.78 -0.02
CA GLY A 63 32.01 20.88 -1.37
C GLY A 63 33.42 20.29 -1.51
N ASP A 64 34.10 20.01 -0.41
CA ASP A 64 35.39 19.33 -0.43
C ASP A 64 35.23 17.84 -0.77
N LEU A 65 36.17 17.31 -1.55
CA LEU A 65 36.25 15.90 -1.91
C LEU A 65 37.22 15.18 -0.97
N ALA A 66 36.76 14.09 -0.36
CA ALA A 66 37.63 13.27 0.50
C ALA A 66 38.74 12.61 -0.34
N VAL A 67 39.98 12.68 0.15
CA VAL A 67 41.17 12.11 -0.51
C VAL A 67 41.37 10.63 -0.16
N TYR A 68 40.62 10.13 0.83
CA TYR A 68 40.68 8.76 1.30
C TYR A 68 39.28 8.27 1.70
N ASP A 69 39.08 6.96 1.61
CA ASP A 69 37.83 6.32 2.00
C ASP A 69 37.66 6.38 3.52
N ILE A 70 36.50 6.86 3.97
CA ILE A 70 36.14 6.96 5.38
C ILE A 70 35.17 5.82 5.71
N LEU A 71 35.58 4.92 6.61
CA LEU A 71 34.68 3.91 7.17
C LEU A 71 33.93 4.53 8.35
N LEU A 72 32.66 4.85 8.14
CA LEU A 72 31.80 5.34 9.21
C LEU A 72 31.35 4.15 10.08
N PRO A 73 31.48 4.23 11.41
CA PRO A 73 31.04 3.16 12.32
C PRO A 73 29.50 3.07 12.44
N MET A 74 28.78 3.93 11.72
CA MET A 74 27.32 4.05 11.74
C MET A 74 26.80 4.11 10.31
N ASP A 75 25.66 3.47 10.10
CA ASP A 75 24.99 3.41 8.80
C ASP A 75 24.41 4.79 8.45
N ILE A 76 24.83 5.35 7.32
CA ILE A 76 24.29 6.60 6.79
C ILE A 76 23.37 6.24 5.63
N THR A 77 22.06 6.36 5.86
CA THR A 77 21.08 6.29 4.79
C THR A 77 20.95 7.65 4.12
N VAL A 78 21.47 7.77 2.91
CA VAL A 78 21.22 8.95 2.07
C VAL A 78 19.88 8.73 1.36
N PRO A 79 18.86 9.58 1.59
CA PRO A 79 17.59 9.43 0.92
C PRO A 79 17.74 9.74 -0.58
N ASP A 80 17.42 8.77 -1.42
CA ASP A 80 17.28 8.95 -2.86
C ASP A 80 15.79 9.13 -3.22
N PRO A 81 15.31 10.37 -3.38
CA PRO A 81 13.91 10.62 -3.71
C PRO A 81 13.56 10.08 -5.11
N ALA A 82 14.49 10.09 -6.07
CA ALA A 82 14.24 9.65 -7.43
C ALA A 82 14.05 8.13 -7.51
N ALA A 83 14.92 7.36 -6.84
CA ALA A 83 14.75 5.90 -6.75
C ALA A 83 13.48 5.51 -5.99
N THR A 84 13.16 6.24 -4.92
CA THR A 84 11.93 6.01 -4.14
C THR A 84 10.67 6.28 -4.97
N GLU A 85 10.66 7.36 -5.76
CA GLU A 85 9.54 7.67 -6.65
C GLU A 85 9.40 6.62 -7.76
N ALA A 86 10.50 6.18 -8.36
CA ALA A 86 10.49 5.11 -9.37
C ALA A 86 9.90 3.80 -8.80
N MET A 87 10.36 3.35 -7.64
CA MET A 87 9.80 2.16 -6.96
C MET A 87 8.32 2.32 -6.60
N ARG A 88 7.89 3.53 -6.22
CA ARG A 88 6.47 3.80 -5.96
C ARG A 88 5.62 3.71 -7.21
N VAL A 89 6.12 4.16 -8.36
CA VAL A 89 5.43 4.04 -9.65
C VAL A 89 5.33 2.58 -10.05
N GLU A 90 6.44 1.85 -10.02
CA GLU A 90 6.48 0.41 -10.35
C GLU A 90 5.54 -0.40 -9.44
N ALA A 91 5.56 -0.13 -8.14
CA ALA A 91 4.65 -0.79 -7.20
C ALA A 91 3.18 -0.48 -7.48
N ARG A 92 2.83 0.76 -7.86
CA ARG A 92 1.46 1.12 -8.26
C ARG A 92 1.03 0.44 -9.55
N GLU A 93 1.94 0.32 -10.52
CA GLU A 93 1.66 -0.33 -11.80
C GLU A 93 1.53 -1.85 -11.68
N ALA A 94 2.23 -2.46 -10.71
CA ALA A 94 2.16 -3.89 -10.42
C ALA A 94 0.85 -4.31 -9.72
N VAL A 95 0.14 -3.38 -9.06
CA VAL A 95 -1.14 -3.69 -8.42
C VAL A 95 -2.22 -3.89 -9.48
N ARG A 96 -2.67 -5.14 -9.62
CA ARG A 96 -3.77 -5.50 -10.51
C ARG A 96 -5.08 -4.92 -10.00
N PRO A 97 -5.89 -4.28 -10.87
CA PRO A 97 -7.18 -3.75 -10.47
C PRO A 97 -8.14 -4.88 -10.11
N VAL A 98 -8.85 -4.70 -8.99
CA VAL A 98 -9.88 -5.62 -8.50
C VAL A 98 -11.25 -5.05 -8.85
N TYR A 99 -12.08 -5.86 -9.50
CA TYR A 99 -13.46 -5.55 -9.85
C TYR A 99 -14.41 -6.39 -9.01
N ASP A 100 -15.49 -5.76 -8.55
CA ASP A 100 -16.51 -6.42 -7.75
C ASP A 100 -17.65 -6.93 -8.63
N PHE A 101 -17.97 -8.21 -8.47
CA PHE A 101 -19.13 -8.85 -9.08
C PHE A 101 -20.20 -9.07 -8.02
N GLU A 102 -21.35 -8.44 -8.21
CA GLU A 102 -22.51 -8.53 -7.31
C GLU A 102 -23.62 -9.40 -7.95
N PRO A 103 -23.65 -10.71 -7.69
CA PRO A 103 -24.69 -11.58 -8.27
C PRO A 103 -26.07 -11.37 -7.65
N ARG A 104 -26.17 -10.72 -6.47
CA ARG A 104 -27.46 -10.56 -5.77
C ARG A 104 -28.36 -9.54 -6.44
N GLN A 105 -27.79 -8.57 -7.16
CA GLN A 105 -28.54 -7.49 -7.81
C GLN A 105 -29.56 -8.04 -8.82
N GLN A 106 -29.20 -9.08 -9.58
CA GLN A 106 -30.13 -9.75 -10.50
C GLN A 106 -31.36 -10.30 -9.76
N ILE A 107 -31.13 -10.99 -8.64
CA ILE A 107 -32.18 -11.62 -7.85
C ILE A 107 -33.11 -10.56 -7.26
N GLU A 108 -32.54 -9.45 -6.78
CA GLU A 108 -33.29 -8.33 -6.22
C GLU A 108 -34.20 -7.67 -7.26
N ILE A 109 -33.68 -7.33 -8.45
CA ILE A 109 -34.48 -6.70 -9.52
C ILE A 109 -35.59 -7.64 -9.97
N VAL A 110 -35.31 -8.93 -10.17
CA VAL A 110 -36.34 -9.92 -10.55
C VAL A 110 -37.43 -10.02 -9.48
N ASN A 111 -37.06 -10.06 -8.21
CA ASN A 111 -38.03 -10.10 -7.12
C ASN A 111 -38.89 -8.83 -7.04
N GLN A 112 -38.29 -7.66 -7.30
CA GLN A 112 -39.02 -6.38 -7.33
C GLN A 112 -40.01 -6.34 -8.50
N ILE A 113 -39.62 -6.81 -9.70
CA ILE A 113 -40.55 -6.98 -10.84
C ILE A 113 -41.71 -7.89 -10.45
N ASN A 114 -41.43 -9.06 -9.87
CA ASN A 114 -42.48 -9.99 -9.46
C ASN A 114 -43.43 -9.37 -8.43
N ALA A 115 -42.90 -8.61 -7.47
CA ALA A 115 -43.70 -7.92 -6.46
C ALA A 115 -44.65 -6.88 -7.09
N ILE A 116 -44.20 -6.14 -8.11
CA ILE A 116 -45.04 -5.18 -8.85
C ILE A 116 -46.21 -5.87 -9.53
N PHE A 117 -45.97 -6.98 -10.25
CA PHE A 117 -47.03 -7.72 -10.93
C PHE A 117 -47.98 -8.41 -9.94
N LEU A 118 -47.48 -8.93 -8.83
CA LEU A 118 -48.32 -9.45 -7.74
C LEU A 118 -49.25 -8.36 -7.18
N ALA A 119 -48.71 -7.18 -6.90
CA ALA A 119 -49.50 -6.06 -6.39
C ALA A 119 -50.54 -5.58 -7.42
N CYS A 120 -50.17 -5.54 -8.70
CA CYS A 120 -51.08 -5.23 -9.80
C CYS A 120 -52.28 -6.20 -9.83
N ARG A 121 -52.02 -7.51 -9.76
CA ARG A 121 -53.08 -8.55 -9.75
C ARG A 121 -54.01 -8.41 -8.55
N VAL A 122 -53.47 -8.12 -7.36
CA VAL A 122 -54.28 -7.90 -6.15
C VAL A 122 -55.22 -6.71 -6.36
N VAL A 123 -54.73 -5.58 -6.87
CA VAL A 123 -55.58 -4.41 -7.13
C VAL A 123 -56.65 -4.66 -8.19
N ASP A 124 -56.30 -5.39 -9.25
CA ASP A 124 -57.26 -5.73 -10.30
C ASP A 124 -58.40 -6.61 -9.76
N THR A 125 -58.07 -7.55 -8.86
CA THR A 125 -59.08 -8.44 -8.25
C THR A 125 -59.93 -7.79 -7.15
N GLU A 126 -59.33 -6.94 -6.31
CA GLU A 126 -60.00 -6.38 -5.13
C GLU A 126 -60.63 -5.00 -5.38
N GLY A 127 -60.37 -4.37 -6.53
CA GLY A 127 -61.13 -3.23 -7.07
C GLY A 127 -61.42 -2.12 -6.06
N GLY A 128 -60.37 -1.44 -5.57
CA GLY A 128 -60.55 -0.30 -4.65
C GLY A 128 -59.36 0.07 -3.76
N VAL A 129 -58.23 -0.63 -3.87
CA VAL A 129 -57.02 -0.33 -3.09
C VAL A 129 -56.14 0.64 -3.87
N GLU A 130 -55.98 1.86 -3.35
CA GLU A 130 -54.99 2.83 -3.86
C GLU A 130 -53.59 2.36 -3.46
N LEU A 131 -52.88 1.73 -4.40
CA LEU A 131 -51.52 1.25 -4.18
C LEU A 131 -50.52 2.40 -4.30
N GLN A 132 -49.67 2.52 -3.28
CA GLN A 132 -48.47 3.34 -3.36
C GLN A 132 -47.31 2.49 -3.89
N TRP A 133 -47.07 2.56 -5.20
CA TRP A 133 -46.08 1.73 -5.91
C TRP A 133 -44.66 1.82 -5.34
N SER A 134 -44.27 2.97 -4.78
CA SER A 134 -42.97 3.16 -4.12
C SER A 134 -42.79 2.35 -2.83
N THR A 135 -43.87 1.79 -2.27
CA THR A 135 -43.78 0.90 -1.10
C THR A 135 -43.64 -0.57 -1.53
N VAL A 136 -44.02 -0.89 -2.76
CA VAL A 136 -43.95 -2.25 -3.31
C VAL A 136 -42.54 -2.56 -3.81
N SER A 137 -41.87 -1.57 -4.38
CA SER A 137 -40.60 -1.74 -5.07
C SER A 137 -39.79 -0.45 -5.07
N ASP A 138 -38.48 -0.57 -4.97
CA ASP A 138 -37.52 0.54 -5.09
C ASP A 138 -37.22 0.89 -6.56
N LEU A 139 -37.67 0.07 -7.52
CA LEU A 139 -37.55 0.37 -8.96
C LEU A 139 -38.24 1.69 -9.34
N ASN A 140 -37.58 2.44 -10.21
CA ASN A 140 -38.10 3.63 -10.85
C ASN A 140 -39.20 3.26 -11.87
N LEU A 141 -40.45 3.34 -11.41
CA LEU A 141 -41.65 3.09 -12.19
C LEU A 141 -42.23 4.41 -12.74
N GLU A 142 -41.99 4.66 -14.02
CA GLU A 142 -42.64 5.78 -14.72
C GLU A 142 -44.13 5.49 -14.96
N GLU A 143 -44.96 6.54 -14.98
CA GLU A 143 -46.42 6.44 -15.16
C GLU A 143 -46.80 5.72 -16.47
N GLU A 144 -46.00 5.91 -17.53
CA GLU A 144 -46.19 5.22 -18.81
C GLU A 144 -46.03 3.69 -18.66
N MET A 145 -45.05 3.23 -17.89
CA MET A 145 -44.85 1.80 -17.65
C MET A 145 -45.96 1.22 -16.77
N LEU A 146 -46.41 1.96 -15.75
CA LEU A 146 -47.56 1.56 -14.94
C LEU A 146 -48.82 1.38 -15.79
N SER A 147 -49.07 2.29 -16.73
CA SER A 147 -50.22 2.21 -17.65
C SER A 147 -50.15 0.98 -18.57
N ILE A 148 -48.95 0.54 -18.91
CA ILE A 148 -48.72 -0.66 -19.73
C ILE A 148 -48.92 -1.92 -18.91
N ILE A 149 -48.40 -1.97 -17.68
CA ILE A 149 -48.56 -3.13 -16.79
C ILE A 149 -50.06 -3.34 -16.50
N THR A 150 -50.78 -2.29 -16.10
CA THR A 150 -52.22 -2.38 -15.84
C THR A 150 -53.01 -2.64 -17.12
N GLY A 151 -52.67 -1.99 -18.23
CA GLY A 151 -53.29 -2.22 -19.55
C GLY A 151 -52.93 -3.56 -20.20
N SER A 152 -52.02 -4.33 -19.61
CA SER A 152 -51.71 -5.72 -19.98
C SER A 152 -52.45 -6.74 -19.12
N ASP A 153 -53.43 -6.29 -18.33
CA ASP A 153 -54.17 -7.10 -17.35
C ASP A 153 -53.23 -7.84 -16.38
N CYS A 154 -52.12 -7.18 -16.02
CA CYS A 154 -51.06 -7.73 -15.15
C CYS A 154 -50.58 -9.14 -15.59
N SER A 155 -50.46 -9.38 -16.91
CA SER A 155 -50.21 -10.72 -17.44
C SER A 155 -48.91 -11.39 -16.96
N ASP A 156 -49.00 -12.67 -16.61
CA ASP A 156 -47.86 -13.52 -16.20
C ASP A 156 -46.83 -13.65 -17.33
N GLU A 157 -47.28 -13.64 -18.58
CA GLU A 157 -46.42 -13.74 -19.76
C GLU A 157 -45.53 -12.51 -19.93
N PHE A 158 -46.04 -11.31 -19.60
CA PHE A 158 -45.25 -10.08 -19.68
C PHE A 158 -44.27 -9.97 -18.49
N GLU A 159 -44.69 -10.39 -17.30
CA GLU A 159 -43.79 -10.54 -16.14
C GLU A 159 -42.61 -11.48 -16.46
N ALA A 160 -42.91 -12.64 -17.04
CA ALA A 160 -41.90 -13.61 -17.47
C ALA A 160 -40.97 -13.03 -18.55
N ALA A 161 -41.51 -12.27 -19.51
CA ALA A 161 -40.69 -11.63 -20.54
C ALA A 161 -39.71 -10.61 -19.95
N LEU A 162 -40.13 -9.77 -19.00
CA LEU A 162 -39.25 -8.78 -18.37
C LEU A 162 -38.17 -9.45 -17.50
N THR A 163 -38.56 -10.44 -16.71
CA THR A 163 -37.63 -11.17 -15.83
C THR A 163 -36.61 -11.99 -16.63
N GLU A 164 -37.02 -12.59 -17.74
CA GLU A 164 -36.14 -13.30 -18.67
C GLU A 164 -35.12 -12.35 -19.30
N VAL A 165 -35.54 -11.15 -19.74
CA VAL A 165 -34.61 -10.14 -20.27
C VAL A 165 -33.59 -9.72 -19.22
N VAL A 166 -34.01 -9.47 -17.98
CA VAL A 166 -33.08 -9.17 -16.87
C VAL A 166 -32.11 -10.34 -16.67
N ALA A 167 -32.61 -11.59 -16.67
CA ALA A 167 -31.75 -12.75 -16.51
C ALA A 167 -30.70 -12.89 -17.62
N GLN A 168 -31.08 -12.67 -18.88
CA GLN A 168 -30.17 -12.72 -20.03
C GLN A 168 -29.15 -11.58 -20.00
N LEU A 169 -29.53 -10.37 -19.59
CA LEU A 169 -28.60 -9.24 -19.46
C LEU A 169 -27.49 -9.53 -18.43
N TYR A 170 -27.87 -10.04 -17.25
CA TYR A 170 -26.89 -10.35 -16.20
C TYR A 170 -25.97 -11.53 -16.55
N GLN A 171 -26.38 -12.44 -17.44
CA GLN A 171 -25.48 -13.49 -17.96
C GLN A 171 -24.31 -12.91 -18.76
N HIS A 172 -24.56 -11.85 -19.53
CA HIS A 172 -23.52 -11.17 -20.31
C HIS A 172 -22.60 -10.30 -19.44
N ARG A 173 -23.01 -10.00 -18.20
CA ARG A 173 -22.39 -9.03 -17.27
C ARG A 173 -22.44 -7.61 -17.82
N ILE A 174 -22.55 -6.66 -16.91
CA ILE A 174 -22.77 -5.24 -17.23
C ILE A 174 -21.67 -4.43 -16.57
N VAL A 175 -21.05 -3.50 -17.31
CA VAL A 175 -20.00 -2.60 -16.79
C VAL A 175 -20.18 -1.17 -17.29
N ASP A 176 -19.76 -0.19 -16.49
CA ASP A 176 -19.90 1.24 -16.81
C ASP A 176 -19.03 1.68 -18.01
N ASP A 177 -17.79 1.21 -18.11
CA ASP A 177 -16.88 1.52 -19.23
C ASP A 177 -16.13 0.27 -19.67
N ARG A 178 -16.61 -0.34 -20.76
CA ARG A 178 -16.01 -1.53 -21.37
C ARG A 178 -14.62 -1.26 -21.90
N ARG A 179 -14.37 -0.07 -22.47
CA ARG A 179 -13.04 0.28 -23.03
C ARG A 179 -11.99 0.35 -21.92
N ALA A 180 -12.37 0.86 -20.75
CA ALA A 180 -11.48 0.88 -19.59
C ALA A 180 -11.22 -0.52 -19.02
N LEU A 181 -12.23 -1.40 -19.05
CA LEU A 181 -12.08 -2.80 -18.68
C LEU A 181 -11.12 -3.53 -19.64
N ASP A 182 -11.30 -3.42 -20.95
CA ASP A 182 -10.48 -4.09 -21.96
C ASP A 182 -9.00 -3.69 -21.88
N ARG A 183 -8.73 -2.38 -21.69
CA ARG A 183 -7.35 -1.87 -21.51
C ARG A 183 -6.66 -2.47 -20.29
N ARG A 184 -7.42 -2.74 -19.21
CA ARG A 184 -6.90 -3.33 -17.97
C ARG A 184 -6.85 -4.86 -18.04
N ALA A 185 -7.78 -5.48 -18.78
CA ALA A 185 -7.79 -6.92 -19.05
C ALA A 185 -6.49 -7.40 -19.70
N ALA A 186 -5.91 -6.58 -20.58
CA ALA A 186 -4.61 -6.86 -21.19
C ALA A 186 -3.45 -7.01 -20.17
N LYS A 187 -3.56 -6.38 -18.98
CA LYS A 187 -2.57 -6.46 -17.90
C LYS A 187 -2.93 -7.49 -16.81
N GLY A 188 -4.07 -8.17 -16.95
CA GLY A 188 -4.63 -9.06 -15.93
C GLY A 188 -5.52 -8.31 -14.94
N LEU A 189 -6.69 -8.89 -14.68
CA LEU A 189 -7.71 -8.37 -13.77
C LEU A 189 -7.98 -9.39 -12.67
N VAL A 190 -8.44 -8.92 -11.51
CA VAL A 190 -9.01 -9.79 -10.47
C VAL A 190 -10.49 -9.48 -10.37
N LEU A 191 -11.33 -10.51 -10.48
CA LEU A 191 -12.76 -10.44 -10.21
C LEU A 191 -13.03 -11.00 -8.83
N ARG A 192 -13.55 -10.17 -7.94
CA ARG A 192 -13.99 -10.54 -6.61
C ARG A 192 -15.50 -10.78 -6.63
N ASN A 193 -15.92 -11.97 -6.27
CA ASN A 193 -17.34 -12.25 -6.06
C ASN A 193 -17.74 -11.74 -4.67
N PHE A 194 -18.62 -10.75 -4.61
CA PHE A 194 -19.01 -10.12 -3.35
C PHE A 194 -19.86 -11.03 -2.46
N ALA A 195 -20.60 -11.98 -3.05
CA ALA A 195 -21.43 -12.91 -2.30
C ALA A 195 -20.62 -14.01 -1.60
N THR A 196 -19.52 -14.47 -2.20
CA THR A 196 -18.67 -15.56 -1.65
C THR A 196 -17.34 -15.08 -1.08
N GLY A 197 -16.92 -13.86 -1.40
CA GLY A 197 -15.60 -13.31 -1.08
C GLY A 197 -14.46 -13.91 -1.89
N THR A 198 -14.74 -14.74 -2.90
CA THR A 198 -13.70 -15.42 -3.69
C THR A 198 -13.16 -14.51 -4.77
N GLU A 199 -11.83 -14.48 -4.92
CA GLU A 199 -11.14 -13.74 -5.97
C GLU A 199 -10.66 -14.69 -7.07
N ARG A 200 -10.86 -14.30 -8.34
CA ARG A 200 -10.42 -15.05 -9.51
C ARG A 200 -9.73 -14.13 -10.49
N GLU A 201 -8.56 -14.53 -10.97
CA GLU A 201 -7.91 -13.82 -12.08
C GLU A 201 -8.71 -14.02 -13.37
N ILE A 202 -8.96 -12.95 -14.11
CA ILE A 202 -9.68 -12.98 -15.39
C ILE A 202 -8.85 -12.29 -16.48
N GLY A 203 -8.98 -12.79 -17.70
CA GLY A 203 -8.26 -12.29 -18.87
C GLY A 203 -9.17 -11.62 -19.90
N PRO A 204 -8.62 -11.22 -21.06
CA PRO A 204 -9.37 -10.58 -22.15
C PRO A 204 -10.53 -11.45 -22.68
N ALA A 205 -10.36 -12.77 -22.70
CA ALA A 205 -11.40 -13.68 -23.17
C ALA A 205 -12.63 -13.72 -22.25
N ASP A 206 -12.44 -13.53 -20.93
CA ASP A 206 -13.54 -13.52 -19.95
C ASP A 206 -14.39 -12.25 -20.02
N VAL A 207 -13.88 -11.17 -20.62
CA VAL A 207 -14.55 -9.86 -20.69
C VAL A 207 -15.16 -9.56 -22.08
N ALA A 208 -14.95 -10.44 -23.06
CA ALA A 208 -15.37 -10.21 -24.44
C ALA A 208 -16.90 -10.09 -24.63
N GLY A 209 -17.70 -10.71 -23.76
CA GLY A 209 -19.17 -10.70 -23.83
C GLY A 209 -19.84 -9.64 -22.97
N VAL A 210 -19.07 -8.76 -22.31
CA VAL A 210 -19.59 -7.79 -21.35
C VAL A 210 -20.29 -6.63 -22.05
N ILE A 211 -21.47 -6.25 -21.54
CA ILE A 211 -22.27 -5.14 -22.05
C ILE A 211 -21.81 -3.83 -21.40
N ASP A 212 -21.60 -2.81 -22.23
CA ASP A 212 -21.31 -1.44 -21.79
C ASP A 212 -22.61 -0.67 -21.49
N VAL A 213 -22.76 -0.16 -20.26
CA VAL A 213 -23.96 0.58 -19.80
C VAL A 213 -24.26 1.78 -20.68
N ARG A 214 -23.23 2.50 -21.13
CA ARG A 214 -23.38 3.82 -21.78
C ARG A 214 -23.71 3.72 -23.24
N THR A 215 -23.33 2.61 -23.89
CA THR A 215 -23.35 2.50 -25.34
C THR A 215 -24.13 1.29 -25.86
N GLU A 216 -24.20 0.20 -25.10
CA GLU A 216 -24.74 -1.08 -25.58
C GLU A 216 -25.99 -1.52 -24.81
N LEU A 217 -26.22 -1.02 -23.59
CA LEU A 217 -27.31 -1.49 -22.73
C LEU A 217 -28.70 -1.28 -23.35
N GLU A 218 -29.01 -0.07 -23.81
CA GLU A 218 -30.34 0.23 -24.39
C GLU A 218 -30.61 -0.66 -25.62
N ASP A 219 -29.63 -0.79 -26.51
CA ASP A 219 -29.76 -1.59 -27.73
C ASP A 219 -29.87 -3.09 -27.42
N SER A 220 -29.12 -3.58 -26.42
CA SER A 220 -29.18 -4.97 -25.97
C SER A 220 -30.54 -5.30 -25.35
N VAL A 221 -31.04 -4.45 -24.45
CA VAL A 221 -32.37 -4.57 -23.84
C VAL A 221 -33.45 -4.56 -24.92
N ARG A 222 -33.36 -3.62 -25.87
CA ARG A 222 -34.30 -3.49 -26.98
C ARG A 222 -34.31 -4.75 -27.86
N ALA A 223 -33.14 -5.29 -28.20
CA ALA A 223 -33.02 -6.50 -28.99
C ALA A 223 -33.65 -7.71 -28.27
N MET A 224 -33.32 -7.90 -26.99
CA MET A 224 -33.88 -9.00 -26.19
C MET A 224 -35.40 -8.90 -26.03
N LEU A 225 -35.94 -7.68 -25.83
CA LEU A 225 -37.40 -7.47 -25.76
C LEU A 225 -38.10 -7.71 -27.10
N LEU A 226 -37.44 -7.47 -28.23
CA LEU A 226 -38.01 -7.75 -29.56
C LEU A 226 -38.09 -9.25 -29.86
N GLU A 227 -37.25 -10.07 -29.22
CA GLU A 227 -37.33 -11.53 -29.31
C GLU A 227 -38.52 -12.11 -28.52
N GLN A 228 -39.04 -11.35 -27.55
CA GLN A 228 -40.20 -11.75 -26.77
C GLN A 228 -41.50 -11.50 -27.54
N ALA A 229 -42.16 -12.58 -27.99
CA ALA A 229 -43.40 -12.50 -28.79
C ALA A 229 -44.56 -11.78 -28.07
N VAL A 230 -44.53 -11.74 -26.74
CA VAL A 230 -45.58 -11.15 -25.88
C VAL A 230 -45.49 -9.62 -25.85
N VAL A 231 -44.31 -9.05 -26.10
CA VAL A 231 -44.07 -7.60 -25.98
C VAL A 231 -44.60 -6.89 -27.22
N LYS A 232 -45.71 -6.17 -27.08
CA LYS A 232 -46.25 -5.35 -28.17
C LYS A 232 -45.26 -4.24 -28.53
N ARG A 233 -45.14 -3.92 -29.82
CA ARG A 233 -44.26 -2.82 -30.31
C ARG A 233 -44.53 -1.47 -29.65
N ALA A 234 -45.78 -1.22 -29.25
CA ALA A 234 -46.17 0.00 -28.55
C ALA A 234 -45.56 0.09 -27.13
N TRP A 235 -45.29 -1.05 -26.49
CA TRP A 235 -44.76 -1.12 -25.13
C TRP A 235 -43.22 -1.03 -25.09
N LEU A 236 -42.57 -1.38 -26.19
CA LEU A 236 -41.11 -1.51 -26.29
C LEU A 236 -40.35 -0.29 -25.74
N LYS A 237 -40.75 0.94 -26.10
CA LYS A 237 -40.05 2.16 -25.66
C LYS A 237 -40.10 2.33 -24.14
N ALA A 238 -41.25 2.10 -23.53
CA ALA A 238 -41.43 2.22 -22.09
C ALA A 238 -40.72 1.09 -21.35
N SER A 239 -40.84 -0.15 -21.84
CA SER A 239 -40.16 -1.31 -21.24
C SER A 239 -38.64 -1.22 -21.31
N VAL A 240 -38.08 -0.74 -22.44
CA VAL A 240 -36.64 -0.49 -22.56
C VAL A 240 -36.19 0.53 -21.53
N ARG A 241 -36.85 1.70 -21.48
CA ARG A 241 -36.51 2.77 -20.54
C ARG A 241 -36.65 2.34 -19.09
N PHE A 242 -37.70 1.58 -18.77
CA PHE A 242 -37.89 1.01 -17.43
C PHE A 242 -36.70 0.12 -17.04
N LEU A 243 -36.30 -0.82 -17.90
CA LEU A 243 -35.16 -1.70 -17.59
C LEU A 243 -33.85 -0.92 -17.53
N THR A 244 -33.57 -0.02 -18.47
CA THR A 244 -32.31 0.76 -18.46
C THR A 244 -32.17 1.70 -17.27
N ASN A 245 -33.27 2.23 -16.73
CA ASN A 245 -33.25 3.14 -15.59
C ASN A 245 -33.03 2.42 -14.24
N ASN A 246 -33.17 1.09 -14.24
CA ASN A 246 -33.16 0.26 -13.04
C ASN A 246 -31.98 -0.73 -12.97
N LEU A 247 -31.13 -0.74 -14.01
CA LEU A 247 -29.92 -1.55 -14.14
C LEU A 247 -28.68 -0.66 -13.95
#